data_AF-A0A957WRG4-F1
#
_entry.id   AF-A0A957WRG4-F1
#
_cell.length_a   1.000
_cell.length_b   1.000
_cell.length_c   1.000
_cell.angle_alpha   90.00
_cell.angle_beta   90.00
_cell.angle_gamma   90.00
#
_symmetry.space_group_name_H-M   'P 1'
#
loop_
_entity.id
_entity.type
_entity.pdbx_description
1 polymer ?
#
loop_
_entity_poly.entity_id
_entity_poly.type
_entity_poly.pdbx_seq_one_letter_code
_entity_poly.pdbx_strand_id
1 'polypeptide(L)'
;PDNIMVPHAIYEDGHVIKVHDAEVHPLMEDEASQLFEASGLDKRWVRCGSPVVISGGELTLQDLDLSWSETNRFYEAPLQLKANNGLLLIDDFGRQQMGPQELLNRWIVPLEERIDFLTFQTGKKFAIPFETLIVFSTNLNPESLVDEAFLRRIRHKMNIDNPNEQQYYRIFVGACRERGIKFDKKAFIYLLREYYFSAGRPLKACHPRDLLDQLLDFASYRGKQPLMSTELLDLAARSYFADLM
;
A
#
# COMPACT_ATOMS: atom_id res chain seq x y z
N PRO A 1 -18.18 2.04 2.15
CA PRO A 1 -17.32 0.84 2.28
C PRO A 1 -18.16 -0.38 1.95
N ASP A 2 -17.79 -1.15 0.94
CA ASP A 2 -18.51 -2.37 0.60
C ASP A 2 -18.13 -3.45 1.63
N ASN A 3 -19.13 -4.02 2.30
CA ASN A 3 -18.93 -5.05 3.31
C ASN A 3 -18.88 -6.41 2.62
N ILE A 4 -17.96 -7.28 3.04
CA ILE A 4 -17.82 -8.63 2.48
C ILE A 4 -17.92 -9.70 3.57
N MET A 5 -18.18 -10.93 3.14
CA MET A 5 -18.16 -12.11 4.00
C MET A 5 -16.88 -12.90 3.73
N VAL A 6 -16.09 -13.13 4.77
CA VAL A 6 -14.84 -13.88 4.70
C VAL A 6 -14.94 -15.09 5.62
N PRO A 7 -14.64 -16.31 5.15
CA PRO A 7 -14.67 -17.46 6.03
C PRO A 7 -13.48 -17.41 6.99
N HIS A 8 -13.65 -17.91 8.21
CA HIS A 8 -12.53 -18.11 9.13
C HIS A 8 -11.45 -18.99 8.50
N ALA A 9 -11.89 -20.06 7.85
CA ALA A 9 -11.04 -21.01 7.13
C ALA A 9 -11.84 -21.70 6.02
N ILE A 10 -11.12 -22.20 5.02
CA ILE A 10 -11.64 -23.14 4.03
C ILE A 10 -11.10 -24.54 4.33
N TYR A 11 -11.84 -25.56 3.89
CA TYR A 11 -11.45 -26.96 4.05
C TYR A 11 -11.35 -27.61 2.69
N GLU A 12 -10.18 -28.13 2.37
CA GLU A 12 -9.90 -28.77 1.09
C GLU A 12 -8.96 -29.95 1.31
N ASP A 13 -9.31 -31.11 0.74
CA ASP A 13 -8.54 -32.36 0.82
C ASP A 13 -8.01 -32.74 2.21
N GLY A 14 -8.86 -32.69 3.23
CA GLY A 14 -8.43 -33.05 4.59
C GLY A 14 -7.73 -31.94 5.36
N HIS A 15 -7.42 -30.81 4.73
CA HIS A 15 -6.64 -29.74 5.32
C HIS A 15 -7.51 -28.50 5.59
N VAL A 16 -7.23 -27.88 6.74
CA VAL A 16 -7.79 -26.57 7.09
C VAL A 16 -6.82 -25.50 6.59
N ILE A 17 -7.36 -24.50 5.89
CA ILE A 17 -6.61 -23.33 5.41
C ILE A 17 -7.26 -22.10 6.04
N LYS A 18 -6.58 -21.47 6.98
CA LYS A 18 -7.02 -20.25 7.64
C LYS A 18 -6.95 -19.07 6.68
N VAL A 19 -8.07 -18.36 6.51
CA VAL A 19 -8.20 -17.22 5.58
C VAL A 19 -8.38 -15.92 6.34
N HIS A 20 -9.27 -15.90 7.34
CA HIS A 20 -9.51 -14.70 8.12
C HIS A 20 -8.27 -14.30 8.93
N ASP A 21 -7.99 -13.01 8.89
CA ASP A 21 -6.86 -12.35 9.52
C ASP A 21 -7.35 -10.98 9.99
N ALA A 22 -7.27 -10.69 11.29
CA ALA A 22 -7.88 -9.51 11.88
C ALA A 22 -7.21 -8.19 11.42
N GLU A 23 -5.95 -8.25 10.97
CA GLU A 23 -5.24 -7.08 10.44
C GLU A 23 -5.70 -6.75 9.01
N VAL A 24 -6.03 -7.79 8.23
CA VAL A 24 -6.47 -7.66 6.83
C VAL A 24 -7.99 -7.47 6.73
N HIS A 25 -8.74 -8.08 7.65
CA HIS A 25 -10.19 -8.18 7.63
C HIS A 25 -10.79 -7.50 8.88
N PRO A 26 -10.79 -6.16 8.94
CA PRO A 26 -11.31 -5.44 10.08
C PRO A 26 -12.81 -5.73 10.26
N LEU A 27 -13.19 -6.04 11.49
CA LEU A 27 -14.59 -6.24 11.86
C LEU A 27 -15.36 -4.93 11.67
N MET A 28 -16.58 -5.06 11.15
CA MET A 28 -17.50 -3.93 11.01
C MET A 28 -18.42 -3.89 12.24
N GLU A 29 -18.31 -2.86 13.06
CA GLU A 29 -19.23 -2.58 14.16
C GLU A 29 -20.41 -1.71 13.65
N ASP A 30 -21.28 -2.28 12.81
CA ASP A 30 -22.53 -1.63 12.41
C ASP A 30 -23.76 -2.30 13.04
N GLU A 31 -24.90 -1.58 13.13
CA GLU A 31 -26.16 -2.15 13.62
C GLU A 31 -26.55 -3.41 12.82
N ALA A 32 -26.15 -3.47 11.54
CA ALA A 32 -26.32 -4.62 10.69
C ALA A 32 -25.51 -5.83 11.17
N SER A 33 -24.29 -5.67 11.71
CA SER A 33 -23.49 -6.73 12.33
C SER A 33 -24.12 -7.27 13.62
N GLN A 34 -24.73 -6.41 14.43
CA GLN A 34 -25.48 -6.86 15.62
C GLN A 34 -26.74 -7.66 15.23
N LEU A 35 -27.44 -7.21 14.18
CA LEU A 35 -28.53 -7.98 13.57
C LEU A 35 -28.02 -9.25 12.89
N PHE A 36 -26.81 -9.23 12.32
CA PHE A 36 -26.14 -10.37 11.70
C PHE A 36 -25.88 -11.48 12.73
N GLU A 37 -25.34 -11.13 13.90
CA GLU A 37 -25.13 -12.07 15.01
C GLU A 37 -26.46 -12.65 15.54
N ALA A 38 -27.51 -11.83 15.58
CA ALA A 38 -28.85 -12.25 16.02
C ALA A 38 -29.59 -13.13 15.00
N SER A 39 -29.23 -13.05 13.71
CA SER A 39 -29.98 -13.66 12.59
C SER A 39 -29.75 -15.17 12.38
N GLY A 40 -28.87 -15.81 13.13
CA GLY A 40 -28.61 -17.25 13.00
C GLY A 40 -27.82 -17.65 11.75
N LEU A 41 -27.09 -16.71 11.14
CA LEU A 41 -26.19 -16.95 10.02
C LEU A 41 -25.01 -17.85 10.40
N ASP A 42 -24.39 -18.45 9.38
CA ASP A 42 -23.31 -19.42 9.54
C ASP A 42 -22.06 -18.80 10.18
N LYS A 43 -21.77 -19.20 11.42
CA LYS A 43 -20.65 -18.72 12.25
C LYS A 43 -19.26 -18.99 11.67
N ARG A 44 -19.16 -19.74 10.58
CA ARG A 44 -17.89 -19.93 9.86
C ARG A 44 -17.50 -18.70 9.06
N TRP A 45 -18.43 -17.77 8.83
CA TRP A 45 -18.22 -16.54 8.07
C TRP A 45 -18.18 -15.33 8.98
N VAL A 46 -17.28 -14.42 8.67
CA VAL A 46 -17.07 -13.15 9.36
C VAL A 46 -17.42 -12.02 8.40
N ARG A 47 -18.20 -11.06 8.89
CA ARG A 47 -18.52 -9.83 8.16
C ARG A 47 -17.42 -8.81 8.40
N CYS A 48 -16.72 -8.42 7.33
CA CYS A 48 -15.56 -7.53 7.40
C CYS A 48 -15.67 -6.41 6.36
N GLY A 49 -14.87 -5.37 6.52
CA GLY A 49 -14.59 -4.44 5.42
C GLY A 49 -13.84 -5.14 4.27
N SER A 50 -13.92 -4.61 3.05
CA SER A 50 -13.11 -5.10 1.93
C SER A 50 -11.62 -5.16 2.31
N PRO A 51 -10.93 -6.29 2.06
CA PRO A 51 -9.57 -6.49 2.51
C PRO A 51 -8.61 -5.63 1.69
N VAL A 52 -7.60 -5.09 2.38
CA VAL A 52 -6.50 -4.36 1.75
C VAL A 52 -5.21 -4.96 2.28
N VAL A 53 -4.48 -5.63 1.40
CA VAL A 53 -3.16 -6.19 1.69
C VAL A 53 -2.12 -5.34 0.97
N ILE A 54 -1.08 -4.93 1.69
CA ILE A 54 0.03 -4.13 1.14
C ILE A 54 1.32 -4.89 1.43
N SER A 55 2.18 -5.02 0.43
CA SER A 55 3.54 -5.55 0.59
C SER A 55 4.52 -4.79 -0.29
N GLY A 56 5.76 -4.60 0.18
CA GLY A 56 6.80 -3.84 -0.48
C GLY A 56 8.00 -4.69 -0.92
N GLY A 57 9.21 -4.25 -0.58
CA GLY A 57 10.45 -4.93 -0.95
C GLY A 57 10.70 -6.26 -0.22
N GLU A 58 9.97 -6.52 0.86
CA GLU A 58 10.02 -7.74 1.65
C GLU A 58 9.22 -8.92 1.06
N LEU A 59 8.38 -8.66 0.06
CA LEU A 59 7.61 -9.70 -0.62
C LEU A 59 8.53 -10.79 -1.17
N THR A 60 8.14 -12.05 -0.99
CA THR A 60 8.77 -13.23 -1.58
C THR A 60 7.74 -14.06 -2.34
N LEU A 61 8.20 -15.00 -3.18
CA LEU A 61 7.29 -15.94 -3.85
C LEU A 61 6.58 -16.88 -2.86
N GLN A 62 7.18 -17.14 -1.69
CA GLN A 62 6.58 -18.01 -0.68
C GLN A 62 5.33 -17.38 -0.04
N ASP A 63 5.26 -16.05 0.02
CA ASP A 63 4.08 -15.32 0.52
C ASP A 63 2.86 -15.49 -0.40
N LEU A 64 3.08 -15.98 -1.63
CA LEU A 64 2.04 -16.29 -2.61
C LEU A 64 1.60 -17.76 -2.60
N ASP A 65 2.18 -18.59 -1.74
CA ASP A 65 1.86 -19.99 -1.60
C ASP A 65 1.34 -20.31 -0.19
N LEU A 66 0.77 -21.51 -0.02
CA LEU A 66 0.28 -21.95 1.28
C LEU A 66 1.45 -22.17 2.25
N SER A 67 1.34 -21.60 3.45
CA SER A 67 2.33 -21.79 4.52
C SER A 67 1.79 -22.73 5.58
N TRP A 68 2.46 -23.86 5.82
CA TRP A 68 2.06 -24.83 6.85
C TRP A 68 2.57 -24.43 8.22
N SER A 69 1.68 -24.39 9.21
CA SER A 69 2.04 -24.21 10.62
C SER A 69 2.15 -25.56 11.33
N GLU A 70 3.38 -26.00 11.65
CA GLU A 70 3.61 -27.22 12.44
C GLU A 70 2.98 -27.17 13.84
N THR A 71 2.95 -25.98 14.45
CA THR A 71 2.39 -25.76 15.79
C THR A 71 0.87 -25.84 15.77
N ASN A 72 0.22 -25.15 14.84
CA ASN A 72 -1.24 -25.04 14.81
C ASN A 72 -1.92 -26.11 13.96
N ARG A 73 -1.14 -26.87 13.16
CA ARG A 73 -1.61 -27.96 12.29
C ARG A 73 -2.64 -27.53 11.24
N PHE A 74 -2.47 -26.35 10.69
CA PHE A 74 -3.25 -25.85 9.55
C PHE A 74 -2.36 -25.06 8.60
N TYR A 75 -2.85 -24.79 7.39
CA TYR A 75 -2.22 -23.88 6.44
C TYR A 75 -2.71 -22.44 6.67
N GLU A 76 -1.81 -21.47 6.56
CA GLU A 76 -2.14 -20.06 6.39
C GLU A 76 -2.32 -19.75 4.90
N ALA A 77 -3.39 -19.03 4.57
CA ALA A 77 -3.68 -18.58 3.22
C ALA A 77 -2.64 -17.55 2.73
N PRO A 78 -2.28 -17.56 1.43
CA PRO A 78 -1.37 -16.58 0.85
C PRO A 78 -2.03 -15.20 0.69
N LEU A 79 -1.21 -14.18 0.45
CA LEU A 79 -1.63 -12.77 0.41
C LEU A 79 -2.80 -12.52 -0.55
N GLN A 80 -2.75 -13.06 -1.76
CA GLN A 80 -3.80 -12.89 -2.76
C GLN A 80 -5.12 -13.52 -2.35
N LEU A 81 -5.11 -14.62 -1.58
CA LEU A 81 -6.34 -15.26 -1.10
C LEU A 81 -6.94 -14.49 0.07
N LYS A 82 -6.10 -13.92 0.95
CA LYS A 82 -6.55 -12.99 2.00
C LYS A 82 -7.10 -11.69 1.41
N ALA A 83 -6.53 -11.21 0.30
CA ALA A 83 -6.98 -9.98 -0.37
C ALA A 83 -8.21 -10.17 -1.30
N ASN A 84 -8.79 -11.38 -1.35
CA ASN A 84 -9.84 -11.71 -2.32
C ASN A 84 -11.10 -10.86 -2.12
N ASN A 85 -11.71 -10.38 -3.21
CA ASN A 85 -12.75 -9.33 -3.22
C ASN A 85 -12.31 -7.97 -2.66
N GLY A 86 -11.00 -7.73 -2.62
CA GLY A 86 -10.41 -6.47 -2.18
C GLY A 86 -9.19 -6.10 -3.01
N LEU A 87 -8.19 -5.52 -2.35
CA LEU A 87 -7.00 -4.94 -2.97
C LEU A 87 -5.74 -5.63 -2.46
N LEU A 88 -4.85 -6.02 -3.37
CA LEU A 88 -3.46 -6.37 -3.09
C LEU A 88 -2.55 -5.33 -3.76
N LEU A 89 -1.92 -4.47 -2.96
CA LEU A 89 -0.95 -3.46 -3.39
C LEU A 89 0.46 -4.00 -3.22
N ILE A 90 1.19 -4.12 -4.32
CA ILE A 90 2.62 -4.40 -4.35
C ILE A 90 3.35 -3.07 -4.56
N ASP A 91 3.92 -2.52 -3.48
CA ASP A 91 4.71 -1.30 -3.51
C ASP A 91 6.17 -1.57 -3.85
N ASP A 92 6.89 -0.53 -4.30
CA ASP A 92 8.27 -0.63 -4.76
C ASP A 92 8.52 -1.80 -5.73
N PHE A 93 7.57 -2.05 -6.64
CA PHE A 93 7.63 -3.17 -7.58
C PHE A 93 8.91 -3.10 -8.44
N GLY A 94 9.67 -4.20 -8.41
CA GLY A 94 11.00 -4.33 -8.99
C GLY A 94 12.17 -4.02 -8.07
N ARG A 95 11.91 -3.80 -6.78
CA ARG A 95 12.94 -3.73 -5.74
C ARG A 95 12.93 -4.93 -4.78
N GLN A 96 12.09 -5.92 -5.06
CA GLN A 96 12.05 -7.18 -4.32
C GLN A 96 13.30 -8.03 -4.60
N GLN A 97 13.57 -9.02 -3.73
CA GLN A 97 14.67 -9.96 -3.95
C GLN A 97 14.47 -10.84 -5.20
N MET A 98 13.22 -11.23 -5.50
CA MET A 98 12.89 -11.94 -6.73
C MET A 98 12.70 -10.98 -7.90
N GLY A 99 12.95 -11.48 -9.12
CA GLY A 99 12.76 -10.70 -10.33
C GLY A 99 11.27 -10.35 -10.57
N PRO A 100 10.95 -9.15 -11.10
CA PRO A 100 9.58 -8.77 -11.50
C PRO A 100 8.88 -9.82 -12.38
N GLN A 101 9.65 -10.41 -13.31
CA GLN A 101 9.17 -11.45 -14.21
C GLN A 101 8.71 -12.71 -13.47
N GLU A 102 9.39 -13.10 -12.40
CA GLU A 102 9.02 -14.28 -11.62
C GLU A 102 7.66 -14.08 -10.92
N LEU A 103 7.46 -12.90 -10.32
CA LEU A 103 6.19 -12.54 -9.70
C LEU A 103 5.05 -12.52 -10.73
N LEU A 104 5.28 -11.92 -11.89
CA LEU A 104 4.27 -11.83 -12.94
C LEU A 104 3.99 -13.19 -13.58
N ASN A 105 5.00 -14.04 -13.76
CA ASN A 105 4.86 -15.42 -14.22
C ASN A 105 3.92 -16.22 -13.30
N ARG A 106 4.05 -16.04 -11.98
CA ARG A 106 3.19 -16.70 -10.99
C ARG A 106 1.71 -16.31 -11.13
N TRP A 107 1.42 -15.14 -11.69
CA TRP A 107 0.07 -14.59 -11.83
C TRP A 107 -0.45 -14.50 -13.27
N ILE A 108 0.25 -15.07 -14.27
CA ILE A 108 -0.27 -15.11 -15.66
C ILE A 108 -1.66 -15.75 -15.68
N VAL A 109 -1.77 -16.98 -15.19
CA VAL A 109 -3.04 -17.73 -15.20
C VAL A 109 -4.08 -17.10 -14.28
N PRO A 110 -3.76 -16.72 -13.02
CA PRO A 110 -4.69 -16.01 -12.14
C PRO A 110 -5.28 -14.73 -12.73
N LEU A 111 -4.47 -13.90 -13.40
CA LEU A 111 -4.93 -12.65 -14.00
C LEU A 111 -5.75 -12.87 -15.29
N GLU A 112 -5.48 -13.94 -16.03
CA GLU A 112 -6.20 -14.27 -17.28
C GLU A 112 -7.53 -15.00 -17.01
N GLU A 113 -7.51 -16.01 -16.12
CA GLU A 113 -8.63 -16.93 -15.90
C GLU A 113 -9.44 -16.65 -14.63
N ARG A 114 -9.00 -15.69 -13.79
CA ARG A 114 -9.58 -15.41 -12.46
C ARG A 114 -9.59 -16.61 -11.52
N ILE A 115 -8.65 -17.53 -11.69
CA ILE A 115 -8.48 -18.72 -10.85
C ILE A 115 -7.01 -18.86 -10.49
N ASP A 116 -6.73 -19.04 -9.20
CA ASP A 116 -5.40 -19.36 -8.71
C ASP A 116 -5.32 -20.82 -8.25
N PHE A 117 -4.15 -21.43 -8.45
CA PHE A 117 -3.89 -22.81 -8.10
C PHE A 117 -2.89 -22.87 -6.95
N LEU A 118 -3.36 -23.29 -5.79
CA LEU A 118 -2.51 -23.48 -4.61
C LEU A 118 -2.12 -24.94 -4.48
N THR A 119 -0.92 -25.17 -3.93
CA THR A 119 -0.33 -26.50 -3.79
C THR A 119 -0.08 -26.80 -2.32
N PHE A 120 -0.60 -27.93 -1.84
CA PHE A 120 -0.27 -28.44 -0.50
C PHE A 120 1.15 -29.01 -0.46
N GLN A 121 1.72 -29.22 0.73
CA GLN A 121 3.03 -29.88 0.88
C GLN A 121 3.05 -31.31 0.31
N THR A 122 1.89 -31.95 0.20
CA THR A 122 1.72 -33.25 -0.46
C THR A 122 1.92 -33.18 -1.99
N GLY A 123 2.00 -31.98 -2.56
CA GLY A 123 2.05 -31.73 -4.00
C GLY A 123 0.68 -31.67 -4.68
N LYS A 124 -0.41 -31.98 -3.96
CA LYS A 124 -1.77 -31.87 -4.51
C LYS A 124 -2.14 -30.41 -4.73
N LYS A 125 -2.76 -30.13 -5.88
CA LYS A 125 -3.25 -28.80 -6.26
C LYS A 125 -4.76 -28.70 -6.17
N PHE A 126 -5.24 -27.50 -5.86
CA PHE A 126 -6.66 -27.15 -5.93
C PHE A 126 -6.82 -25.72 -6.43
N ALA A 127 -8.01 -25.44 -6.98
CA ALA A 127 -8.34 -24.14 -7.55
C ALA A 127 -9.08 -23.28 -6.52
N ILE A 128 -8.75 -21.99 -6.48
CA ILE A 128 -9.46 -20.96 -5.73
C ILE A 128 -9.86 -19.80 -6.66
N PRO A 129 -10.96 -19.08 -6.36
CA PRO A 129 -11.27 -17.84 -7.07
C PRO A 129 -10.19 -16.78 -6.85
N PHE A 130 -9.85 -16.04 -7.90
CA PHE A 130 -8.91 -14.92 -7.87
C PHE A 130 -9.64 -13.64 -8.30
N GLU A 131 -10.34 -13.03 -7.35
CA GLU A 131 -11.11 -11.79 -7.48
C GLU A 131 -10.40 -10.61 -6.80
N THR A 132 -9.11 -10.77 -6.49
CA THR A 132 -8.26 -9.72 -5.94
C THR A 132 -7.90 -8.70 -7.01
N LEU A 133 -8.13 -7.41 -6.72
CA LEU A 133 -7.56 -6.33 -7.52
C LEU A 133 -6.07 -6.19 -7.17
N ILE A 134 -5.18 -6.50 -8.11
CA ILE A 134 -3.75 -6.26 -7.92
C ILE A 134 -3.38 -4.86 -8.44
N VAL A 135 -2.66 -4.11 -7.60
CA VAL A 135 -2.06 -2.82 -7.97
C VAL A 135 -0.56 -2.90 -7.74
N PHE A 136 0.21 -2.48 -8.75
CA PHE A 136 1.66 -2.33 -8.64
C PHE A 136 2.00 -0.85 -8.56
N SER A 137 2.85 -0.48 -7.60
CA SER A 137 3.42 0.86 -7.47
C SER A 137 4.94 0.76 -7.64
N THR A 138 5.53 1.67 -8.42
CA THR A 138 6.97 1.68 -8.66
C THR A 138 7.44 3.06 -9.08
N ASN A 139 8.68 3.39 -8.69
CA ASN A 139 9.41 4.56 -9.20
C ASN A 139 10.33 4.20 -10.38
N LEU A 140 10.37 2.93 -10.81
CA LEU A 140 11.17 2.45 -11.94
C LEU A 140 10.40 2.60 -13.25
N ASN A 141 11.11 2.75 -14.36
CA ASN A 141 10.48 2.75 -15.69
C ASN A 141 9.86 1.36 -15.95
N PRO A 142 8.56 1.26 -16.29
CA PRO A 142 7.92 -0.02 -16.58
C PRO A 142 8.65 -0.89 -17.63
N GLU A 143 9.27 -0.26 -18.63
CA GLU A 143 10.03 -0.96 -19.68
C GLU A 143 11.31 -1.62 -19.16
N SER A 144 11.81 -1.19 -17.99
CA SER A 144 12.97 -1.81 -17.34
C SER A 144 12.60 -2.99 -16.45
N LEU A 145 11.31 -3.17 -16.15
CA LEU A 145 10.83 -4.23 -15.25
C LEU A 145 10.51 -5.52 -15.99
N VAL A 146 9.81 -5.42 -17.12
CA VAL A 146 9.32 -6.56 -17.90
C VAL A 146 9.18 -6.24 -19.38
N ASP A 147 9.04 -7.28 -20.20
CA ASP A 147 8.82 -7.13 -21.63
C ASP A 147 7.43 -6.56 -21.97
N GLU A 148 7.27 -6.18 -23.24
CA GLU A 148 6.02 -5.62 -23.74
C GLU A 148 4.83 -6.61 -23.65
N ALA A 149 5.09 -7.92 -23.74
CA ALA A 149 4.06 -8.94 -23.67
C ALA A 149 3.42 -8.99 -22.27
N PHE A 150 4.21 -8.83 -21.21
CA PHE A 150 3.71 -8.68 -19.84
C PHE A 150 3.01 -7.34 -19.63
N LEU A 151 3.59 -6.25 -20.12
CA LEU A 151 2.95 -4.93 -19.99
C LEU A 151 1.56 -4.91 -20.63
N ARG A 152 1.30 -5.70 -21.68
CA ARG A 152 -0.04 -5.83 -22.29
C ARG A 152 -1.09 -6.46 -21.35
N ARG A 153 -0.68 -7.27 -20.37
CA ARG A 153 -1.56 -7.88 -19.36
C ARG A 153 -1.96 -6.88 -18.27
N ILE A 154 -1.11 -5.87 -18.01
CA ILE A 154 -1.42 -4.77 -17.10
C ILE A 154 -2.19 -3.69 -17.88
N ARG A 155 -3.52 -3.77 -17.85
CA ARG A 155 -4.41 -2.93 -18.66
C ARG A 155 -4.29 -1.44 -18.32
N HIS A 156 -4.28 -1.11 -17.03
CA HIS A 156 -4.24 0.27 -16.56
C HIS A 156 -2.84 0.64 -16.10
N LYS A 157 -2.27 1.68 -16.70
CA LYS A 157 -0.98 2.26 -16.32
C LYS A 157 -1.22 3.73 -16.05
N MET A 158 -1.03 4.15 -14.81
CA MET A 158 -1.23 5.54 -14.40
C MET A 158 0.12 6.12 -14.02
N ASN A 159 0.57 7.12 -14.78
CA ASN A 159 1.72 7.90 -14.37
C ASN A 159 1.26 9.01 -13.41
N ILE A 160 1.94 9.13 -12.27
CA ILE A 160 1.72 10.21 -11.30
C ILE A 160 2.91 11.15 -11.41
N ASP A 161 2.74 12.22 -12.18
CA ASP A 161 3.77 13.23 -12.37
C ASP A 161 3.91 14.16 -11.14
N ASN A 162 4.99 14.96 -11.14
CA ASN A 162 5.16 16.01 -10.16
C ASN A 162 3.98 16.99 -10.20
N PRO A 163 3.41 17.39 -9.04
CA PRO A 163 2.36 18.40 -9.01
C PRO A 163 2.81 19.73 -9.63
N ASN A 164 1.87 20.39 -10.30
CA ASN A 164 2.03 21.80 -10.65
C ASN A 164 1.92 22.69 -9.39
N GLU A 165 2.24 23.98 -9.51
CA GLU A 165 2.25 24.93 -8.39
C GLU A 165 0.92 24.97 -7.61
N GLN A 166 -0.22 24.90 -8.30
CA GLN A 166 -1.54 24.94 -7.67
C GLN A 166 -1.84 23.66 -6.87
N GLN A 167 -1.46 22.50 -7.42
CA GLN A 167 -1.57 21.22 -6.72
C GLN A 167 -0.61 21.19 -5.54
N TYR A 168 0.63 21.63 -5.73
CA TYR A 168 1.65 21.67 -4.69
C TYR A 168 1.23 22.56 -3.53
N TYR A 169 0.65 23.73 -3.81
CA TYR A 169 0.05 24.59 -2.79
C TYR A 169 -1.03 23.88 -1.97
N ARG A 170 -1.95 23.16 -2.63
CA ARG A 170 -3.01 22.40 -1.94
C ARG A 170 -2.45 21.29 -1.07
N ILE A 171 -1.46 20.54 -1.59
CA ILE A 171 -0.77 19.48 -0.85
C ILE A 171 -0.10 20.08 0.38
N PHE A 172 0.61 21.20 0.23
CA PHE A 172 1.32 21.85 1.34
C PHE A 172 0.37 22.35 2.42
N VAL A 173 -0.76 22.95 2.04
CA VAL A 173 -1.81 23.36 2.99
C VAL A 173 -2.40 22.15 3.72
N GLY A 174 -2.63 21.04 3.02
CA GLY A 174 -3.08 19.78 3.62
C GLY A 174 -2.07 19.24 4.64
N ALA A 175 -0.80 19.15 4.25
CA ALA A 175 0.28 18.67 5.09
C ALA A 175 0.47 19.53 6.35
N CYS A 176 0.33 20.86 6.24
CA CYS A 176 0.28 21.78 7.39
C CYS A 176 -0.87 21.44 8.35
N ARG A 177 -2.08 21.22 7.81
CA ARG A 177 -3.27 20.91 8.61
C ARG A 177 -3.11 19.60 9.39
N GLU A 178 -2.64 18.55 8.73
CA GLU A 178 -2.40 17.23 9.35
C GLU A 178 -1.42 17.31 10.52
N ARG A 179 -0.45 18.23 10.43
CA ARG A 179 0.59 18.45 11.45
C ARG A 179 0.24 19.51 12.49
N GLY A 180 -0.94 20.13 12.40
CA GLY A 180 -1.33 21.22 13.29
C GLY A 180 -0.51 22.51 13.12
N ILE A 181 0.17 22.69 11.98
CA ILE A 181 0.99 23.86 11.68
C ILE A 181 0.13 24.90 10.97
N LYS A 182 0.11 26.14 11.48
CA LYS A 182 -0.56 27.25 10.79
C LYS A 182 0.17 27.57 9.49
N PHE A 183 -0.50 27.38 8.35
CA PHE A 183 0.04 27.71 7.04
C PHE A 183 0.29 29.22 6.90
N ASP A 184 1.49 29.58 6.43
CA ASP A 184 1.86 30.96 6.11
C ASP A 184 2.18 31.09 4.61
N LYS A 185 1.37 31.87 3.89
CA LYS A 185 1.50 32.06 2.44
C LYS A 185 2.81 32.77 2.06
N LYS A 186 3.30 33.71 2.87
CA LYS A 186 4.54 34.43 2.57
C LYS A 186 5.75 33.51 2.73
N ALA A 187 5.77 32.72 3.80
CA ALA A 187 6.82 31.73 4.03
C ALA A 187 6.82 30.63 2.96
N PHE A 188 5.64 30.18 2.50
CA PHE A 188 5.52 29.25 1.38
C PHE A 188 6.06 29.81 0.06
N ILE A 189 5.71 31.06 -0.29
CA ILE A 189 6.22 31.71 -1.51
C ILE A 189 7.75 31.86 -1.44
N TYR A 190 8.28 32.22 -0.26
CA TYR A 190 9.72 32.27 -0.02
C TYR A 190 10.37 30.90 -0.26
N LEU A 191 9.85 29.82 0.33
CA LEU A 191 10.34 28.45 0.14
C LEU A 191 10.39 28.07 -1.35
N LEU A 192 9.31 28.32 -2.09
CA LEU A 192 9.27 28.03 -3.53
C LEU A 192 10.35 28.80 -4.30
N ARG A 193 10.50 30.09 -4.04
CA ARG A 193 11.48 30.91 -4.76
C ARG A 193 12.91 30.47 -4.46
N GLU A 194 13.25 30.32 -3.19
CA GLU A 194 14.64 30.12 -2.74
C GLU A 194 15.13 28.68 -2.86
N TYR A 195 14.27 27.67 -2.74
CA TYR A 195 14.70 26.26 -2.72
C TYR A 195 14.20 25.46 -3.92
N TYR A 196 13.16 25.91 -4.62
CA TYR A 196 12.64 25.22 -5.81
C TYR A 196 13.04 25.91 -7.10
N PHE A 197 12.58 27.14 -7.33
CA PHE A 197 12.76 27.81 -8.62
C PHE A 197 14.20 28.23 -8.87
N SER A 198 14.90 28.78 -7.87
CA SER A 198 16.32 29.14 -7.96
C SER A 198 17.23 27.94 -8.31
N ALA A 199 16.88 26.76 -7.83
CA ALA A 199 17.65 25.52 -7.99
C ALA A 199 17.08 24.59 -9.06
N GLY A 200 16.03 25.00 -9.79
CA GLY A 200 15.36 24.19 -10.81
C GLY A 200 14.80 22.86 -10.27
N ARG A 201 14.43 22.78 -8.99
CA ARG A 201 13.98 21.52 -8.38
C ARG A 201 12.52 21.23 -8.74
N PRO A 202 12.20 19.97 -9.10
CA PRO A 202 10.82 19.57 -9.31
C PRO A 202 10.03 19.62 -7.99
N LEU A 203 8.77 20.00 -8.09
CA LEU A 203 7.82 20.01 -6.98
C LEU A 203 7.37 18.57 -6.69
N LYS A 204 8.13 17.77 -5.92
CA LYS A 204 7.70 16.40 -5.57
C LYS A 204 6.62 16.43 -4.49
N ALA A 205 5.57 15.63 -4.67
CA ALA A 205 4.43 15.56 -3.74
C ALA A 205 4.81 15.13 -2.30
N CYS A 206 5.94 14.43 -2.11
CA CYS A 206 6.44 14.06 -0.78
C CYS A 206 7.10 15.22 -0.02
N HIS A 207 7.67 16.22 -0.72
CA HIS A 207 8.46 17.26 -0.08
C HIS A 207 7.72 18.06 1.02
N PRO A 208 6.44 18.44 0.88
CA PRO A 208 5.74 19.18 1.93
C PRO A 208 5.70 18.42 3.26
N ARG A 209 5.46 17.10 3.20
CA ARG A 209 5.47 16.20 4.36
C ARG A 209 6.85 16.25 5.02
N ASP A 210 7.89 15.94 4.24
CA ASP A 210 9.25 15.78 4.75
C ASP A 210 9.83 17.10 5.29
N LEU A 211 9.59 18.22 4.60
CA LEU A 211 10.03 19.55 5.04
C LEU A 211 9.33 20.00 6.32
N LEU A 212 8.03 19.71 6.46
CA LEU A 212 7.29 20.07 7.65
C LEU A 212 7.66 19.16 8.84
N ASP A 213 7.98 17.89 8.60
CA ASP A 213 8.49 16.99 9.64
C ASP A 213 9.85 17.49 10.17
N GLN A 214 10.78 17.84 9.28
CA GLN A 214 12.05 18.48 9.66
C GLN A 214 11.83 19.79 10.44
N LEU A 215 10.87 20.61 10.03
CA LEU A 215 10.51 21.84 10.73
C LEU A 215 10.03 21.56 12.16
N LEU A 216 9.19 20.53 12.34
CA LEU A 216 8.69 20.11 13.66
C LEU A 216 9.85 19.64 14.54
N ASP A 217 10.77 18.84 13.99
CA ASP A 217 11.95 18.36 14.71
C ASP A 217 12.81 19.53 15.21
N PHE A 218 13.07 20.52 14.36
CA PHE A 218 13.82 21.73 14.75
C PHE A 218 13.09 22.59 15.79
N ALA A 219 11.77 22.73 15.68
CA ALA A 219 10.98 23.47 16.65
C ALA A 219 11.01 22.80 18.03
N SER A 220 10.82 21.47 18.04
CA SER A 220 10.87 20.63 19.24
C SER A 220 12.24 20.70 19.91
N TYR A 221 13.32 20.50 19.16
CA TYR A 221 14.69 20.57 19.66
C TYR A 221 15.02 21.93 20.31
N ARG A 222 14.46 23.02 19.78
CA ARG A 222 14.69 24.39 20.29
C ARG A 222 13.68 24.83 21.36
N GLY A 223 12.72 23.98 21.73
CA GLY A 223 11.63 24.35 22.65
C GLY A 223 10.76 25.51 22.14
N LYS A 224 10.68 25.71 20.81
CA LYS A 224 9.87 26.77 20.18
C LYS A 224 8.54 26.19 19.70
N GLN A 225 7.52 27.04 19.57
CA GLN A 225 6.27 26.64 18.93
C GLN A 225 6.50 26.35 17.43
N PRO A 226 5.90 25.28 16.88
CA PRO A 226 6.03 24.93 15.48
C PRO A 226 5.20 25.88 14.60
N LEU A 227 5.87 26.89 14.08
CA LEU A 227 5.30 27.87 13.16
C LEU A 227 6.00 27.75 11.80
N MET A 228 5.25 27.92 10.73
CA MET A 228 5.78 27.97 9.37
C MET A 228 6.50 29.30 9.11
N SER A 229 7.61 29.54 9.79
CA SER A 229 8.45 30.74 9.62
C SER A 229 9.54 30.48 8.57
N THR A 230 10.04 31.56 7.95
CA THR A 230 11.17 31.46 7.01
C THR A 230 12.42 30.89 7.66
N GLU A 231 12.68 31.22 8.94
CA GLU A 231 13.83 30.69 9.71
C GLU A 231 13.78 29.16 9.82
N LEU A 232 12.63 28.61 10.20
CA LEU A 232 12.51 27.16 10.39
C LEU A 232 12.41 26.41 9.05
N LEU A 233 11.76 27.00 8.04
CA LEU A 233 11.76 26.45 6.68
C LEU A 233 13.16 26.46 6.07
N ASP A 234 13.99 27.48 6.32
CA ASP A 234 15.38 27.49 5.88
C ASP A 234 16.17 26.32 6.48
N LEU A 235 16.02 26.08 7.79
CA LEU A 235 16.68 24.96 8.46
C LEU A 235 16.23 23.62 7.90
N ALA A 236 14.92 23.43 7.77
CA ALA A 236 14.32 22.22 7.21
C ALA A 236 14.78 21.98 5.77
N ALA A 237 14.68 22.99 4.90
CA ALA A 237 15.04 22.88 3.50
C ALA A 237 16.54 22.68 3.30
N ARG A 238 17.40 23.41 4.02
CA ARG A 238 18.86 23.21 3.94
C ARG A 238 19.26 21.81 4.39
N SER A 239 18.68 21.31 5.48
CA SER A 239 18.96 19.96 5.96
C SER A 239 18.49 18.89 4.98
N TYR A 240 17.24 19.00 4.51
CA TYR A 240 16.65 18.01 3.61
C TYR A 240 17.29 18.00 2.21
N PHE A 241 17.73 19.16 1.73
CA PHE A 241 18.32 19.30 0.40
C PHE A 241 19.86 19.32 0.38
N ALA A 242 20.51 19.10 1.53
CA ALA A 242 21.96 19.28 1.73
C ALA A 242 22.85 18.46 0.78
N ASP A 243 22.37 17.33 0.26
CA ASP A 243 23.18 16.38 -0.53
C ASP A 243 22.94 16.46 -2.06
N LEU A 244 22.55 17.63 -2.58
CA LEU A 244 22.35 17.85 -4.03
C LEU A 244 23.17 19.03 -4.59
N MET A 245 24.23 19.46 -3.89
CA MET A 245 25.22 20.43 -4.38
C MET A 245 26.59 19.78 -4.55
#